data_AF-A0A0E3YEK6-F1
#
_entry.id   AF-A0A0E3YEK6-F1
#
_cell.length_a   1.000
_cell.length_b   1.000
_cell.length_c   1.000
_cell.angle_alpha   90.00
_cell.angle_beta   90.00
_cell.angle_gamma   90.00
#
_symmetry.space_group_name_H-M   'P 1'
#
loop_
_entity.id
_entity.type
_entity.pdbx_description
1 polymer ?
#
loop_
_entity_poly.entity_id
_entity_poly.type
_entity_poly.pdbx_seq_one_letter_code
_entity_poly.pdbx_strand_id
1 'polypeptide(L)'
;MADKNQFQAILRAKVISAIEHAKATAGLTHQGVKGAVLEILVGQLFRPLLPADIGIGTGQIVESYTGRLSGQIDIILYDRSILPPILLDDKIGVFPIESVLYAIEVKTTLTASELASAHESAKDLQMNFGYLPGLRKEGKVVDTHQIEKVRTVICVEDGSLRK
;
A
#
# COMPACT_ATOMS: atom_id res chain seq x y z
N MET A 1 -9.52 14.96 21.81
CA MET A 1 -10.39 13.87 22.29
C MET A 1 -9.66 13.14 23.38
N ALA A 2 -10.28 12.95 24.55
CA ALA A 2 -9.70 12.13 25.61
C ALA A 2 -9.64 10.65 25.19
N ASP A 3 -8.61 9.93 25.63
CA ASP A 3 -8.49 8.50 25.41
C ASP A 3 -9.50 7.73 26.25
N LYS A 4 -10.28 6.85 25.62
CA LYS A 4 -11.31 6.06 26.33
C LYS A 4 -10.72 4.82 27.02
N ASN A 5 -9.56 4.36 26.56
CA ASN A 5 -8.85 3.20 27.12
C ASN A 5 -7.35 3.22 26.76
N GLN A 6 -6.59 2.30 27.36
CA GLN A 6 -5.14 2.18 27.16
C GLN A 6 -4.74 1.83 25.72
N PHE A 7 -5.57 1.04 25.01
CA PHE A 7 -5.33 0.72 23.60
C PHE A 7 -5.36 1.98 22.73
N GLN A 8 -6.36 2.84 22.92
CA GLN A 8 -6.46 4.13 22.22
C GLN A 8 -5.29 5.04 22.55
N ALA A 9 -4.88 5.12 23.83
CA ALA A 9 -3.75 5.93 24.25
C ALA A 9 -2.44 5.50 23.56
N ILE A 10 -2.15 4.19 23.51
CA ILE A 10 -0.95 3.64 22.85
C ILE A 10 -1.00 3.88 21.34
N LEU A 11 -2.15 3.63 20.71
CA LEU A 11 -2.35 3.89 19.27
C LEU A 11 -2.11 5.37 18.95
N ARG A 12 -2.73 6.29 19.70
CA ARG A 12 -2.53 7.74 19.49
C ARG A 12 -1.08 8.13 19.67
N ALA A 13 -0.40 7.63 20.70
CA ALA A 13 1.01 7.92 20.92
C ALA A 13 1.89 7.48 19.74
N LYS A 14 1.63 6.29 19.16
CA LYS A 14 2.32 5.82 17.95
C LYS A 14 2.05 6.70 16.73
N VAL A 15 0.80 7.09 16.51
CA VAL A 15 0.42 8.00 15.41
C VAL A 15 1.10 9.35 15.56
N ILE A 16 1.07 9.95 16.76
CA ILE A 16 1.73 11.22 17.06
C ILE A 16 3.24 11.12 16.80
N SER A 17 3.90 10.06 17.29
CA SER A 17 5.33 9.85 17.05
C SER A 17 5.66 9.75 15.56
N ALA A 18 4.83 9.06 14.76
CA ALA A 18 5.03 8.97 13.32
C ALA A 18 4.88 10.34 12.62
N ILE A 19 3.89 11.14 13.03
CA ILE A 19 3.68 12.50 12.52
C ILE A 19 4.88 13.40 12.87
N GLU A 20 5.37 13.35 14.10
CA GLU A 20 6.53 14.16 14.51
C GLU A 20 7.82 13.73 13.80
N HIS A 21 8.02 12.44 13.56
CA HIS A 21 9.13 11.96 12.73
C HIS A 21 9.02 12.49 11.29
N ALA A 22 7.84 12.43 10.68
CA ALA A 22 7.63 12.95 9.33
C ALA A 22 7.99 14.44 9.25
N LYS A 23 7.48 15.26 10.18
CA LYS A 23 7.81 16.70 10.28
C LYS A 23 9.30 16.95 10.46
N ALA A 24 9.98 16.19 11.31
CA ALA A 24 11.43 16.34 11.53
C ALA A 24 12.23 16.04 10.25
N THR A 25 11.73 15.16 9.40
CA THR A 25 12.36 14.80 8.12
C THR A 25 12.03 15.78 6.98
N ALA A 26 11.07 16.71 7.18
CA ALA A 26 10.72 17.71 6.20
C ALA A 26 11.86 18.67 5.83
N GLY A 27 12.87 18.81 6.70
CA GLY A 27 14.07 19.60 6.45
C GLY A 27 15.15 18.93 5.58
N LEU A 28 14.94 17.67 5.15
CA LEU A 28 15.85 16.99 4.24
C LEU A 28 15.86 17.68 2.87
N THR A 29 17.05 17.89 2.31
CA THR A 29 17.25 18.71 1.10
C THR A 29 16.93 17.97 -0.20
N HIS A 30 16.98 16.63 -0.21
CA HIS A 30 16.77 15.82 -1.41
C HIS A 30 15.37 15.20 -1.42
N GLN A 31 14.54 15.55 -2.41
CA GLN A 31 13.13 15.13 -2.50
C GLN A 31 12.96 13.60 -2.50
N GLY A 32 13.80 12.87 -3.24
CA GLY A 32 13.73 11.40 -3.27
C GLY A 32 14.03 10.75 -1.91
N VAL A 33 14.92 11.35 -1.11
CA VAL A 33 15.21 10.84 0.24
C VAL A 33 14.03 11.13 1.16
N LYS A 34 13.43 12.32 1.03
CA LYS A 34 12.24 12.70 1.79
C LYS A 34 11.07 11.74 1.51
N GLY A 35 10.82 11.42 0.24
CA GLY A 35 9.80 10.43 -0.16
C GLY A 35 10.03 9.06 0.47
N ALA A 36 11.22 8.49 0.27
CA ALA A 36 11.57 7.18 0.82
C ALA A 36 11.44 7.11 2.35
N VAL A 37 11.83 8.18 3.06
CA VAL A 37 11.66 8.25 4.52
C VAL A 37 10.18 8.26 4.91
N LEU A 38 9.34 9.01 4.20
CA LEU A 38 7.91 9.06 4.46
C LEU A 38 7.25 7.69 4.22
N GLU A 39 7.63 6.99 3.15
CA GLU A 39 7.18 5.62 2.86
C GLU A 39 7.51 4.66 4.01
N ILE A 40 8.74 4.71 4.52
CA ILE A 40 9.19 3.90 5.67
C ILE A 40 8.35 4.21 6.91
N LEU A 41 8.15 5.50 7.23
CA LEU A 41 7.39 5.93 8.42
C LEU A 41 5.92 5.49 8.34
N VAL A 42 5.29 5.63 7.18
CA VAL A 42 3.91 5.19 6.95
C VAL A 42 3.80 3.67 7.07
N GLY A 43 4.72 2.92 6.46
CA GLY A 43 4.76 1.45 6.58
C GLY A 43 4.95 0.98 8.03
N GLN A 44 5.81 1.65 8.81
CA GLN A 44 6.03 1.36 10.23
C GLN A 44 4.79 1.67 11.09
N LEU A 45 4.02 2.69 10.73
CA LEU A 45 2.77 3.03 11.41
C LEU A 45 1.70 1.94 11.24
N PHE A 46 1.61 1.33 10.05
CA PHE A 46 0.63 0.28 9.78
C PHE A 46 0.91 -1.04 10.50
N ARG A 47 2.18 -1.49 10.56
CA ARG A 47 2.54 -2.81 11.11
C ARG A 47 1.91 -3.16 12.48
N PRO A 48 1.94 -2.31 13.51
CA PRO A 48 1.35 -2.65 14.81
C PRO A 48 -0.18 -2.66 14.81
N LEU A 49 -0.82 -2.15 13.74
CA LEU A 49 -2.28 -2.03 13.62
C LEU A 49 -2.89 -3.13 12.76
N LEU A 50 -2.05 -3.87 12.05
CA LEU A 50 -2.46 -4.93 11.14
C LEU A 50 -2.22 -6.31 11.76
N PRO A 51 -3.13 -7.28 11.55
CA PRO A 51 -2.91 -8.64 11.97
C PRO A 51 -1.72 -9.28 11.21
N ALA A 52 -1.17 -10.36 11.76
CA ALA A 52 0.11 -10.93 11.31
C ALA A 52 0.07 -11.51 9.88
N ASP A 53 -1.09 -11.98 9.45
CA ASP A 53 -1.39 -12.44 8.09
C ASP A 53 -1.32 -11.30 7.05
N ILE A 54 -1.53 -10.04 7.45
CA ILE A 54 -1.38 -8.92 6.54
C ILE A 54 0.08 -8.50 6.42
N GLY A 55 0.62 -8.60 5.22
CA GLY A 55 1.94 -8.12 4.84
C GLY A 55 1.98 -6.67 4.42
N ILE A 56 3.19 -6.11 4.50
CA ILE A 56 3.51 -4.75 4.07
C ILE A 56 4.77 -4.89 3.22
N GLY A 57 4.71 -4.45 1.97
CA GLY A 57 5.82 -4.46 1.04
C GLY A 57 5.81 -3.24 0.13
N THR A 58 6.77 -3.18 -0.78
CA THR A 58 6.88 -2.19 -1.86
C THR A 58 7.29 -2.91 -3.14
N GLY A 59 6.92 -2.40 -4.30
CA GLY A 59 7.30 -3.01 -5.58
C GLY A 59 6.15 -3.05 -6.58
N GLN A 60 6.05 -4.10 -7.39
CA GLN A 60 5.09 -4.15 -8.49
C GLN A 60 3.99 -5.19 -8.23
N ILE A 61 2.80 -4.91 -8.71
CA ILE A 61 1.68 -5.84 -8.72
C ILE A 61 1.66 -6.55 -10.07
N VAL A 62 1.47 -7.86 -10.06
CA VAL A 62 1.35 -8.70 -11.26
C VAL A 62 -0.04 -9.32 -11.33
N GLU A 63 -0.64 -9.32 -12.52
CA GLU A 63 -1.85 -10.11 -12.77
C GLU A 63 -1.53 -11.42 -13.51
N SER A 64 -2.42 -12.39 -13.34
CA SER A 64 -2.13 -13.77 -13.65
C SER A 64 -2.49 -14.24 -15.07
N TYR A 65 -3.23 -13.46 -15.86
CA TYR A 65 -3.65 -13.85 -17.22
C TYR A 65 -2.60 -13.54 -18.29
N THR A 66 -2.01 -12.34 -18.26
CA THR A 66 -1.03 -11.85 -19.25
C THR A 66 0.35 -11.63 -18.66
N GLY A 67 0.47 -11.65 -17.33
CA GLY A 67 1.71 -11.30 -16.63
C GLY A 67 1.96 -9.79 -16.59
N ARG A 68 0.92 -8.97 -16.79
CA ARG A 68 1.04 -7.51 -16.77
C ARG A 68 1.51 -7.05 -15.39
N LEU A 69 2.48 -6.13 -15.39
CA LEU A 69 3.02 -5.48 -14.19
C LEU A 69 2.48 -4.05 -14.06
N SER A 70 2.26 -3.61 -12.82
CA SER A 70 2.00 -2.21 -12.50
C SER A 70 3.28 -1.38 -12.53
N GLY A 71 3.14 -0.05 -12.41
CA GLY A 71 4.24 0.79 -11.90
C GLY A 71 4.65 0.35 -10.48
N GLN A 72 5.76 0.90 -9.98
CA GLN A 72 6.13 0.71 -8.58
C GLN A 72 5.05 1.32 -7.68
N ILE A 73 4.63 0.56 -6.67
CA ILE A 73 3.69 0.95 -5.62
C ILE A 73 4.49 1.12 -4.35
N ASP A 74 4.37 2.31 -3.74
CA ASP A 74 5.14 2.70 -2.56
C ASP A 74 4.89 1.75 -1.39
N ILE A 75 3.62 1.49 -1.07
CA ILE A 75 3.22 0.55 -0.02
C ILE A 75 2.10 -0.36 -0.51
N ILE A 76 2.35 -1.66 -0.42
CA ILE A 76 1.42 -2.73 -0.74
C ILE A 76 1.02 -3.44 0.56
N LEU A 77 -0.27 -3.44 0.87
CA LEU A 77 -0.82 -4.33 1.90
C LEU A 77 -1.40 -5.56 1.23
N TYR A 78 -0.92 -6.74 1.61
CA TYR A 78 -1.31 -8.00 0.99
C TYR A 78 -1.62 -9.07 2.04
N ASP A 79 -2.49 -10.00 1.69
CA ASP A 79 -2.84 -11.14 2.54
C ASP A 79 -1.89 -12.32 2.27
N ARG A 80 -1.08 -12.67 3.27
CA ARG A 80 -0.13 -13.79 3.20
C ARG A 80 -0.81 -15.15 3.13
N SER A 81 -2.08 -15.25 3.56
CA SER A 81 -2.83 -16.50 3.54
C SER A 81 -3.39 -16.85 2.16
N ILE A 82 -3.53 -15.86 1.27
CA ILE A 82 -4.03 -16.05 -0.09
C ILE A 82 -2.90 -16.52 -1.01
N LEU A 83 -1.90 -15.65 -1.27
CA LEU A 83 -0.74 -15.97 -2.09
C LEU A 83 0.50 -15.20 -1.59
N PRO A 84 1.67 -15.85 -1.50
CA PRO A 84 2.90 -15.17 -1.14
C PRO A 84 3.45 -14.35 -2.31
N PRO A 85 4.07 -13.19 -2.06
CA PRO A 85 4.82 -12.45 -3.07
C PRO A 85 6.16 -13.12 -3.37
N ILE A 86 6.74 -12.77 -4.52
CA ILE A 86 8.14 -13.06 -4.82
C ILE A 86 8.97 -11.87 -4.34
N LEU A 87 9.65 -12.04 -3.21
CA LEU A 87 10.50 -11.03 -2.61
C LEU A 87 11.91 -11.07 -3.21
N LEU A 88 12.39 -9.92 -3.66
CA LEU A 88 13.76 -9.70 -4.12
C LEU A 88 14.66 -9.20 -2.98
N ASP A 89 14.05 -8.54 -1.99
CA ASP A 89 14.64 -8.11 -0.72
C ASP A 89 13.55 -8.21 0.37
N ASP A 90 13.86 -7.91 1.63
CA ASP A 90 12.98 -8.09 2.81
C ASP A 90 11.53 -7.62 2.58
N LYS A 91 11.35 -6.50 1.87
CA LYS A 91 10.03 -5.91 1.58
C LYS A 91 9.79 -5.58 0.12
N ILE A 92 10.83 -5.68 -0.72
CA ILE A 92 10.76 -5.31 -2.13
C ILE A 92 10.44 -6.57 -2.93
N GLY A 93 9.38 -6.54 -3.74
CA GLY A 93 9.01 -7.72 -4.51
C GLY A 93 7.96 -7.50 -5.58
N VAL A 94 7.49 -8.62 -6.12
CA VAL A 94 6.38 -8.71 -7.06
C VAL A 94 5.22 -9.42 -6.39
N PHE A 95 4.06 -8.79 -6.39
CA PHE A 95 2.89 -9.17 -5.61
C PHE A 95 1.75 -9.63 -6.54
N PRO A 96 1.26 -10.87 -6.42
CA PRO A 96 0.08 -11.33 -7.17
C PRO A 96 -1.14 -10.50 -6.78
N ILE A 97 -1.85 -9.95 -7.77
CA ILE A 97 -2.98 -9.03 -7.51
C ILE A 97 -4.07 -9.66 -6.63
N GLU A 98 -4.25 -10.98 -6.68
CA GLU A 98 -5.22 -11.71 -5.88
C GLU A 98 -4.92 -11.65 -4.37
N SER A 99 -3.66 -11.42 -3.99
CA SER A 99 -3.27 -11.22 -2.59
C SER A 99 -3.33 -9.76 -2.15
N VAL A 100 -3.40 -8.79 -3.07
CA VAL A 100 -3.24 -7.38 -2.76
C VAL A 100 -4.56 -6.78 -2.27
N LEU A 101 -4.55 -6.28 -1.03
CA LEU A 101 -5.68 -5.61 -0.40
C LEU A 101 -5.65 -4.10 -0.64
N TYR A 102 -4.47 -3.47 -0.47
CA TYR A 102 -4.29 -2.04 -0.67
C TYR A 102 -3.03 -1.73 -1.47
N ALA A 103 -3.16 -0.84 -2.44
CA ALA A 103 -2.05 -0.15 -3.11
C ALA A 103 -2.06 1.31 -2.64
N ILE A 104 -1.01 1.71 -1.93
CA ILE A 104 -0.94 3.00 -1.25
C ILE A 104 0.20 3.81 -1.87
N GLU A 105 -0.15 4.97 -2.39
CA GLU A 105 0.78 5.98 -2.90
C GLU A 105 1.10 6.99 -1.79
N VAL A 106 2.37 7.36 -1.65
CA VAL A 106 2.84 8.29 -0.62
C VAL A 106 3.38 9.56 -1.28
N LYS A 107 2.86 10.72 -0.88
CA LYS A 107 3.29 12.02 -1.38
C LYS A 107 3.64 12.98 -0.25
N THR A 108 4.74 13.71 -0.40
CA THR A 108 5.12 14.76 0.56
C THR A 108 4.22 15.98 0.44
N THR A 109 3.86 16.35 -0.79
CA THR A 109 2.97 17.46 -1.12
C THR A 109 1.93 16.92 -2.09
N LEU A 110 0.69 17.40 -2.03
CA LEU A 110 -0.33 17.05 -3.03
C LEU A 110 -0.60 18.23 -3.96
N THR A 111 -0.13 18.10 -5.20
CA THR A 111 -0.45 18.99 -6.33
C THR A 111 -1.52 18.36 -7.22
N ALA A 112 -2.12 19.16 -8.11
CA ALA A 112 -3.11 18.66 -9.07
C ALA A 112 -2.53 17.60 -10.01
N SER A 113 -1.26 17.74 -10.42
CA SER A 113 -0.57 16.76 -11.27
C SER A 113 -0.30 15.44 -10.54
N GLU A 114 0.12 15.50 -9.28
CA GLU A 114 0.33 14.29 -8.46
C GLU A 114 -0.98 13.55 -8.21
N LEU A 115 -2.05 14.29 -7.92
CA LEU A 115 -3.39 13.70 -7.76
C LEU A 115 -3.87 13.02 -9.05
N ALA A 116 -3.69 13.68 -10.20
CA ALA A 116 -4.04 13.11 -11.50
C ALA A 116 -3.23 11.84 -11.79
N SER A 117 -1.91 11.87 -11.54
CA SER A 117 -1.02 10.71 -11.72
C SER A 117 -1.42 9.52 -10.83
N ALA A 118 -1.73 9.79 -9.56
CA ALA A 118 -2.18 8.75 -8.63
C ALA A 118 -3.56 8.20 -9.02
N HIS A 119 -4.45 9.05 -9.53
CA HIS A 119 -5.75 8.61 -10.05
C HIS A 119 -5.61 7.70 -11.27
N GLU A 120 -4.76 8.03 -12.24
CA GLU A 120 -4.53 7.18 -13.41
C GLU A 120 -3.91 5.83 -13.01
N SER A 121 -2.96 5.83 -12.08
CA SER A 121 -2.37 4.60 -11.55
C SER A 121 -3.42 3.72 -10.86
N ALA A 122 -4.29 4.33 -10.06
CA ALA A 122 -5.40 3.65 -9.40
C ALA A 122 -6.40 3.07 -10.40
N LYS A 123 -6.75 3.85 -11.42
CA LYS A 123 -7.67 3.44 -12.49
C LYS A 123 -7.10 2.29 -13.31
N ASP A 124 -5.79 2.29 -13.59
CA ASP A 124 -5.12 1.20 -14.30
C ASP A 124 -5.28 -0.14 -13.54
N LEU A 125 -4.98 -0.14 -12.24
CA LEU A 125 -5.15 -1.32 -11.38
C LEU A 125 -6.61 -1.81 -11.30
N GLN A 126 -7.58 -0.91 -11.36
CA GLN A 126 -9.00 -1.28 -11.24
C GLN A 126 -9.61 -1.77 -12.56
N MET A 127 -9.17 -1.23 -13.70
CA MET A 127 -9.77 -1.49 -15.00
C MET A 127 -8.99 -2.49 -15.86
N ASN A 128 -7.67 -2.54 -15.71
CA ASN A 128 -6.80 -3.26 -16.64
C ASN A 128 -6.12 -4.50 -16.04
N PHE A 129 -6.35 -4.80 -14.76
CA PHE A 129 -5.82 -6.00 -14.12
C PHE A 129 -6.92 -7.03 -13.91
N GLY A 130 -6.65 -8.24 -14.41
CA GLY A 130 -7.52 -9.40 -14.22
C GLY A 130 -7.22 -10.12 -12.91
N TYR A 131 -8.28 -10.63 -12.27
CA TYR A 131 -8.16 -11.49 -11.10
C TYR A 131 -8.49 -12.92 -11.50
N LEU A 132 -7.71 -13.90 -11.06
CA LEU A 132 -8.07 -15.31 -11.21
C LEU A 132 -8.83 -15.80 -9.97
N PRO A 133 -10.18 -15.89 -10.02
CA PRO A 133 -10.94 -16.47 -8.93
C PRO A 133 -10.75 -17.99 -8.86
N GLY A 134 -10.51 -18.45 -7.64
CA GLY A 134 -10.78 -19.82 -7.23
C GLY A 134 -9.72 -20.86 -7.56
N LEU A 135 -9.86 -22.02 -6.94
CA LEU A 135 -9.07 -23.20 -7.23
C LEU A 135 -9.56 -23.83 -8.54
N ARG A 136 -8.63 -24.21 -9.42
CA ARG A 136 -8.93 -24.95 -10.65
C ARG A 136 -8.41 -26.37 -10.57
N LYS A 137 -9.26 -27.35 -10.90
CA LYS A 137 -8.88 -28.76 -11.08
C LYS A 137 -9.33 -29.17 -12.47
N GLU A 138 -8.40 -29.68 -13.28
CA GLU A 138 -8.65 -30.06 -14.67
C GLU A 138 -9.29 -28.93 -15.50
N GLY A 139 -8.85 -27.69 -15.27
CA GLY A 139 -9.34 -26.51 -15.98
C GLY A 139 -10.70 -25.96 -15.50
N LYS A 140 -11.42 -26.69 -14.63
CA LYS A 140 -12.70 -26.26 -14.05
C LYS A 140 -12.48 -25.59 -12.70
N VAL A 141 -13.18 -24.48 -12.46
CA VAL A 141 -13.21 -23.83 -11.14
C VAL A 141 -13.97 -24.74 -10.18
N VAL A 142 -13.29 -25.17 -9.12
CA VAL A 142 -13.82 -26.14 -8.13
C VAL A 142 -14.27 -25.45 -6.86
N ASP A 143 -13.69 -24.28 -6.57
CA ASP A 143 -14.03 -23.49 -5.40
C ASP A 143 -13.84 -22.01 -5.71
N THR A 144 -14.88 -21.22 -5.50
CA THR A 144 -14.87 -19.76 -5.72
C THR A 144 -14.64 -19.08 -4.38
N HIS A 145 -13.39 -18.74 -4.09
CA HIS A 145 -13.08 -17.81 -3.01
C HIS A 145 -13.52 -16.40 -3.44
N GLN A 146 -14.07 -15.64 -2.50
CA GLN A 146 -14.42 -14.25 -2.76
C GLN A 146 -13.12 -13.43 -2.88
N ILE A 147 -12.92 -12.82 -4.05
CA ILE A 147 -11.80 -11.91 -4.28
C ILE A 147 -12.24 -10.50 -3.91
N GLU A 148 -11.56 -9.90 -2.94
CA GLU A 148 -11.61 -8.46 -2.71
C GLU A 148 -10.73 -7.77 -3.75
N LYS A 149 -11.29 -6.79 -4.47
CA LYS A 149 -10.49 -5.97 -5.38
C LYS A 149 -9.57 -5.04 -4.61
N VAL A 150 -8.37 -4.81 -5.15
CA VAL A 150 -7.40 -3.85 -4.59
C VAL A 150 -8.03 -2.48 -4.37
N ARG A 151 -7.79 -1.90 -3.20
CA ARG A 151 -8.17 -0.53 -2.87
C ARG A 151 -6.98 0.38 -2.99
N THR A 152 -7.16 1.49 -3.69
CA THR A 152 -6.09 2.46 -3.95
C THR A 152 -6.23 3.64 -3.00
N VAL A 153 -5.17 3.99 -2.28
CA VAL A 153 -5.16 5.05 -1.27
C VAL A 153 -3.99 6.00 -1.54
N ILE A 154 -4.18 7.28 -1.27
CA ILE A 154 -3.11 8.27 -1.31
C ILE A 154 -2.90 8.79 0.12
N CYS A 155 -1.67 8.70 0.61
CA CYS A 155 -1.23 9.28 1.87
C CYS A 155 -0.39 10.53 1.60
N VAL A 156 -0.73 11.64 2.26
CA VAL A 156 -0.08 12.94 2.04
C VAL A 156 0.39 13.51 3.37
N GLU A 157 1.63 14.01 3.41
CA GLU A 157 2.18 14.73 4.57
C GLU A 157 1.57 16.14 4.73
N ASP A 158 1.64 16.98 3.68
CA ASP A 158 1.03 18.32 3.66
C ASP A 158 -0.22 18.34 2.75
N GLY A 159 -1.39 18.36 3.39
CA GLY A 159 -2.71 18.38 2.72
C GLY A 159 -3.13 19.75 2.19
N SER A 160 -2.28 20.78 2.26
CA SER A 160 -2.56 22.05 1.58
C SER A 160 -2.38 21.85 0.08
N LEU A 161 -3.48 21.61 -0.63
CA LEU A 161 -3.53 21.55 -2.10
C LEU A 161 -2.87 22.83 -2.66
N ARG A 162 -1.62 22.72 -3.08
CA ARG A 162 -0.92 23.81 -3.76
C ARG A 162 -1.35 23.75 -5.23
N LYS A 163 -1.82 24.90 -5.73
CA LYS A 163 -2.26 25.06 -7.12
C LYS A 163 -1.16 24.70 -8.11
#